data_AF-A0A0H4QM29-F1
#
_entry.id   AF-A0A0H4QM29-F1
#
_cell.length_a   1.000
_cell.length_b   1.000
_cell.length_c   1.000
_cell.angle_alpha   90.00
_cell.angle_beta   90.00
_cell.angle_gamma   90.00
#
_symmetry.space_group_name_H-M   'P 1'
#
loop_
_entity.id
_entity.type
_entity.pdbx_description
1 polymer ?
#
loop_
_entity_poly.entity_id
_entity_poly.type
_entity_poly.pdbx_seq_one_letter_code
_entity_poly.pdbx_strand_id
1 'polypeptide(L)'
;MNISLKLGTDNFLKNQLTSADTLLKPLFDSNGDHLLIKELTSTGDYKGIKGELDLSKEFYLLVYIKLNNEQMSLFEDKVYNKYPELVEKDNDPAIFRNHEDFHEFLLINSFKREDDLDRWKKLIYRVLKDGIQKSSAEPLGFFTKSYQLEEL
;
A
#
# COMPACT_ATOMS: atom_id res chain seq x y z
N MET A 1 -8.73 -1.69 -11.51
CA MET A 1 -9.38 -1.80 -10.19
C MET A 1 -9.12 -0.52 -9.41
N ASN A 2 -10.14 0.05 -8.78
CA ASN A 2 -10.00 1.18 -7.87
C ASN A 2 -10.29 0.71 -6.45
N ILE A 3 -9.78 1.42 -5.45
CA ILE A 3 -10.04 1.10 -4.05
C ILE A 3 -10.43 2.33 -3.25
N SER A 4 -11.22 2.13 -2.21
CA SER A 4 -11.39 3.09 -1.12
C SER A 4 -10.92 2.47 0.19
N LEU A 5 -10.34 3.29 1.06
CA LEU A 5 -9.84 2.88 2.36
C LEU A 5 -10.69 3.48 3.48
N LYS A 6 -11.14 2.65 4.41
CA LYS A 6 -11.85 3.12 5.62
C LYS A 6 -11.15 2.65 6.88
N LEU A 7 -10.82 3.59 7.75
CA LEU A 7 -10.31 3.32 9.09
C LEU A 7 -11.43 3.39 10.12
N GLY A 8 -11.34 2.58 11.16
CA GLY A 8 -12.25 2.64 12.30
C GLY A 8 -12.14 1.43 13.21
N THR A 9 -13.07 1.34 14.16
CA THR A 9 -13.19 0.17 15.04
C THR A 9 -13.72 -1.05 14.28
N ASP A 10 -13.33 -2.24 14.72
CA ASP A 10 -13.74 -3.51 14.10
C ASP A 10 -15.26 -3.59 13.88
N ASN A 11 -16.05 -3.37 14.95
CA ASN A 11 -17.51 -3.40 14.88
C ASN A 11 -18.10 -2.39 13.90
N PHE A 12 -17.51 -1.19 13.79
CA PHE A 12 -17.98 -0.17 12.85
C PHE A 12 -17.74 -0.58 11.40
N LEU A 13 -16.59 -1.21 11.12
CA LEU A 13 -16.23 -1.64 9.78
C LEU A 13 -16.95 -2.93 9.36
N LYS A 14 -17.13 -3.90 10.27
CA LYS A 14 -17.90 -5.13 10.03
C LYS A 14 -19.34 -4.84 9.57
N ASN A 15 -19.97 -3.79 10.10
CA ASN A 15 -21.31 -3.36 9.68
C ASN A 15 -21.37 -2.77 8.25
N GLN A 16 -20.22 -2.47 7.62
CA GLN A 16 -20.10 -1.92 6.27
C GLN A 16 -19.45 -2.89 5.28
N LEU A 17 -19.05 -4.07 5.78
CA LEU A 17 -18.37 -5.11 5.03
C LEU A 17 -19.33 -5.76 4.03
N THR A 18 -18.83 -5.98 2.83
CA THR A 18 -19.44 -6.86 1.83
C THR A 18 -18.49 -8.00 1.49
N SER A 19 -18.97 -9.03 0.81
CA SER A 19 -18.15 -10.21 0.47
C SER A 19 -16.96 -9.92 -0.45
N ALA A 20 -16.91 -8.73 -1.06
CA ALA A 20 -15.82 -8.29 -1.93
C ALA A 20 -14.79 -7.40 -1.22
N ASP A 21 -15.01 -7.08 0.06
CA ASP A 21 -14.12 -6.20 0.82
C ASP A 21 -13.11 -7.02 1.64
N THR A 22 -11.95 -6.41 1.92
CA THR A 22 -10.92 -6.99 2.78
C THR A 22 -10.84 -6.20 4.09
N LEU A 23 -11.13 -6.87 5.21
CA LEU A 23 -10.98 -6.29 6.55
C LEU A 23 -9.65 -6.72 7.17
N LEU A 24 -8.94 -5.73 7.69
CA LEU A 24 -7.59 -5.89 8.22
C LEU A 24 -7.51 -5.32 9.64
N LYS A 25 -6.89 -6.06 10.55
CA LYS A 25 -6.53 -5.58 11.90
C LYS A 25 -5.08 -5.09 11.95
N PRO A 26 -4.74 -4.11 12.79
CA PRO A 26 -3.35 -3.69 12.94
C PRO A 26 -2.48 -4.84 13.46
N LEU A 27 -1.30 -5.03 12.87
CA LEU A 27 -0.42 -6.15 13.23
C LEU A 27 0.35 -5.91 14.54
N PHE A 28 0.76 -4.68 14.82
CA PHE A 28 1.66 -4.34 15.94
C PHE A 28 1.09 -3.29 16.89
N ASP A 29 -0.19 -2.94 16.75
CA ASP A 29 -0.84 -1.91 17.57
C ASP A 29 -2.26 -2.36 17.93
N SER A 30 -2.41 -2.98 19.10
CA SER A 30 -3.71 -3.53 19.53
C SER A 30 -4.79 -2.46 19.70
N ASN A 31 -4.41 -1.18 19.78
CA ASN A 31 -5.33 -0.05 19.87
C ASN A 31 -5.46 0.70 18.54
N GLY A 32 -4.77 0.25 17.50
CA GLY A 32 -4.83 0.85 16.18
C GLY A 32 -6.18 0.62 15.50
N ASP A 33 -6.53 1.54 14.59
CA ASP A 33 -7.72 1.38 13.78
C ASP A 33 -7.57 0.19 12.81
N HIS A 34 -8.65 -0.57 12.70
CA HIS A 34 -8.80 -1.57 11.63
C HIS A 34 -8.92 -0.83 10.29
N LEU A 35 -8.60 -1.53 9.21
CA LEU A 35 -8.65 -1.02 7.86
C LEU A 35 -9.56 -1.90 7.02
N LEU A 36 -10.55 -1.27 6.40
CA LEU A 36 -11.41 -1.89 5.39
C LEU A 36 -10.97 -1.39 4.01
N ILE A 37 -10.49 -2.31 3.18
CA ILE A 37 -10.20 -2.08 1.76
C ILE A 37 -11.44 -2.48 0.96
N LYS A 38 -12.04 -1.50 0.27
CA LYS A 38 -13.17 -1.74 -0.64
C LYS A 38 -12.69 -1.76 -2.08
N GLU A 39 -12.88 -2.87 -2.79
CA GLU A 39 -12.58 -2.97 -4.21
C GLU A 39 -13.77 -2.48 -5.05
N LEU A 40 -13.51 -1.53 -5.94
CA LEU A 40 -14.53 -0.81 -6.69
C LEU A 40 -14.27 -0.93 -8.20
N THR A 41 -15.33 -1.24 -8.95
CA THR A 41 -15.35 -1.20 -10.41
C THR A 41 -15.52 0.22 -10.95
N SER A 42 -16.09 1.11 -10.13
CA SER A 42 -16.24 2.55 -10.36
C SER A 42 -15.17 3.36 -9.61
N THR A 43 -15.33 4.68 -9.51
CA THR A 43 -14.39 5.58 -8.82
C THR A 43 -14.27 5.25 -7.32
N GLY A 44 -13.04 5.23 -6.81
CA GLY A 44 -12.70 5.16 -5.39
C GLY A 44 -11.64 6.21 -5.04
N ASP A 45 -11.19 6.22 -3.79
CA ASP A 45 -10.19 7.18 -3.28
C ASP A 45 -8.85 7.03 -4.02
N TYR A 46 -8.55 5.80 -4.46
CA TYR A 46 -7.34 5.45 -5.18
C TYR A 46 -7.64 4.72 -6.49
N LYS A 47 -6.94 5.12 -7.55
CA LYS A 47 -6.95 4.45 -8.86
C LYS A 47 -5.76 3.50 -8.98
N GLY A 48 -6.02 2.25 -9.35
CA GLY A 48 -4.97 1.27 -9.65
C GLY A 48 -4.16 1.67 -10.88
N ILE A 49 -2.83 1.56 -10.76
CA ILE A 49 -1.86 1.88 -11.82
C ILE A 49 -1.13 0.64 -12.30
N LYS A 50 -0.69 -0.24 -11.38
CA LYS A 50 0.10 -1.42 -11.72
C LYS A 50 0.00 -2.49 -10.63
N GLY A 51 0.08 -3.76 -11.02
CA GLY A 51 -0.08 -4.90 -10.11
C GLY A 51 -1.53 -5.09 -9.66
N GLU A 52 -1.76 -6.17 -8.91
CA GLU A 52 -3.07 -6.56 -8.37
C GLU A 52 -2.91 -6.97 -6.91
N LEU A 53 -3.98 -6.83 -6.12
CA LEU A 53 -3.96 -7.28 -4.73
C LEU A 53 -4.10 -8.80 -4.70
N ASP A 54 -3.15 -9.47 -4.05
CA ASP A 54 -3.29 -10.90 -3.74
C ASP A 54 -4.01 -11.06 -2.39
N LEU A 55 -5.31 -11.31 -2.47
CA LEU A 55 -6.19 -11.46 -1.31
C LEU A 55 -6.06 -12.82 -0.61
N SER A 56 -5.28 -13.76 -1.18
CA SER A 56 -5.10 -15.11 -0.60
C SER A 56 -4.11 -15.15 0.57
N LYS A 57 -3.55 -14.00 0.95
CA LYS A 57 -2.46 -13.86 1.92
C LYS A 57 -2.93 -13.14 3.18
N GLU A 58 -2.24 -13.39 4.28
CA GLU A 58 -2.67 -12.99 5.62
C GLU A 58 -2.08 -11.65 6.07
N PHE A 59 -0.82 -11.36 5.73
CA PHE A 59 -0.13 -10.18 6.23
C PHE A 59 -0.05 -9.11 5.14
N TYR A 60 -0.35 -7.87 5.48
CA TYR A 60 -0.39 -6.75 4.53
C TYR A 60 0.55 -5.64 4.98
N LEU A 61 1.32 -5.09 4.04
CA LEU A 61 2.07 -3.86 4.24
C LEU A 61 1.56 -2.80 3.28
N LEU A 62 1.07 -1.70 3.84
CA LEU A 62 0.69 -0.50 3.12
C LEU A 62 1.82 0.52 3.26
N VAL A 63 2.22 1.11 2.14
CA VAL A 63 3.24 2.15 2.06
C VAL A 63 2.62 3.38 1.42
N TYR A 64 2.43 4.42 2.22
CA TYR A 64 1.87 5.70 1.80
C TYR A 64 3.02 6.62 1.42
N ILE A 65 2.93 7.24 0.25
CA ILE A 65 4.00 8.05 -0.34
C ILE A 65 3.40 9.37 -0.80
N LYS A 66 4.00 10.49 -0.41
CA LYS A 66 3.71 11.83 -0.91
C LYS A 66 4.97 12.39 -1.56
N LEU A 67 4.84 12.75 -2.83
CA LEU A 67 5.95 13.18 -3.69
C LEU A 67 5.86 14.67 -3.96
N ASN A 68 7.00 15.31 -4.23
CA ASN A 68 7.02 16.60 -4.92
C ASN A 68 7.17 16.40 -6.45
N ASN A 69 7.15 17.49 -7.21
CA ASN A 69 7.25 17.44 -8.68
C ASN A 69 8.53 16.77 -9.20
N GLU A 70 9.67 16.93 -8.53
CA GLU A 70 10.94 16.32 -8.94
C GLU A 70 10.93 14.81 -8.68
N GLN A 71 10.45 14.41 -7.50
CA GLN A 71 10.36 13.03 -7.08
C GLN A 71 9.33 12.23 -7.88
N MET A 72 8.29 12.88 -8.40
CA MET A 72 7.27 12.26 -9.27
C MET A 72 7.88 11.54 -10.46
N SER A 73 8.72 12.20 -11.25
CA SER A 73 9.30 11.60 -12.44
C SER A 73 10.21 10.41 -12.10
N LEU A 74 10.94 10.49 -10.98
CA LEU A 74 11.77 9.38 -10.49
C LEU A 74 10.92 8.19 -10.05
N PHE A 75 9.81 8.46 -9.35
CA PHE A 75 8.90 7.41 -8.90
C PHE A 75 8.17 6.75 -10.08
N GLU A 76 7.70 7.52 -11.05
CA GLU A 76 7.09 6.97 -12.26
C GLU A 76 8.06 6.08 -13.04
N ASP A 77 9.34 6.44 -13.13
CA ASP A 77 10.38 5.56 -13.70
C ASP A 77 10.51 4.24 -12.91
N LYS A 78 10.46 4.29 -11.57
CA LYS A 78 10.41 3.08 -10.72
C LYS A 78 9.18 2.23 -11.00
N VAL A 79 8.02 2.84 -11.19
CA VAL A 79 6.75 2.12 -11.43
C VAL A 79 6.69 1.51 -12.83
N TYR A 80 7.07 2.25 -13.87
CA TYR A 80 6.84 1.83 -15.25
C TYR A 80 8.02 1.11 -15.88
N ASN A 81 9.26 1.51 -15.54
CA ASN A 81 10.47 0.99 -16.20
C ASN A 81 11.32 0.09 -15.29
N LYS A 82 11.33 0.37 -13.97
CA LYS A 82 12.15 -0.36 -12.98
C LYS A 82 11.30 -1.07 -11.94
N TYR A 83 10.09 -1.50 -12.33
CA TYR A 83 9.16 -2.19 -11.44
C TYR A 83 9.75 -3.39 -10.71
N PRO A 84 10.62 -4.22 -11.32
CA PRO A 84 11.27 -5.33 -10.61
C PRO A 84 12.07 -4.91 -9.36
N GLU A 85 12.46 -3.64 -9.22
CA GLU A 85 13.12 -3.15 -8.00
C GLU A 85 12.16 -3.07 -6.80
N LEU A 86 10.84 -3.06 -7.03
CA LEU A 86 9.80 -3.01 -6.01
C LEU A 86 9.30 -4.41 -5.60
N VAL A 87 9.78 -5.46 -6.25
CA VAL A 87 9.31 -6.85 -6.10
C VAL A 87 10.21 -7.62 -5.14
N GLU A 88 9.61 -8.34 -4.19
CA GLU A 88 10.31 -9.30 -3.32
C GLU A 88 9.96 -10.72 -3.75
N LYS A 89 10.91 -11.49 -4.29
CA LYS A 89 10.74 -12.92 -4.64
C LYS A 89 9.45 -13.22 -5.42
N ASP A 90 9.27 -12.54 -6.55
CA ASP A 90 8.10 -12.69 -7.43
C ASP A 90 6.76 -12.31 -6.77
N ASN A 91 6.81 -11.53 -5.68
CA ASN A 91 5.64 -10.99 -5.01
C ASN A 91 5.45 -9.50 -5.34
N ASP A 92 4.76 -9.27 -6.45
CA ASP A 92 4.53 -7.94 -7.03
C ASP A 92 3.58 -7.11 -6.15
N PRO A 93 3.93 -5.84 -5.80
CA PRO A 93 3.03 -4.97 -5.08
C PRO A 93 1.98 -4.32 -5.99
N ALA A 94 0.77 -4.18 -5.50
CA ALA A 94 -0.25 -3.33 -6.13
C ALA A 94 0.09 -1.84 -5.88
N ILE A 95 0.04 -1.04 -6.93
CA ILE A 95 0.35 0.39 -6.91
C ILE A 95 -0.89 1.16 -7.30
N PHE A 96 -1.26 2.11 -6.44
CA PHE A 96 -2.38 3.00 -6.63
C PHE A 96 -1.95 4.46 -6.49
N ARG A 97 -2.69 5.35 -7.15
CA ARG A 97 -2.55 6.81 -7.01
C ARG A 97 -3.84 7.40 -6.50
N ASN A 98 -3.74 8.33 -5.57
CA ASN A 98 -4.89 9.04 -5.02
C ASN A 98 -5.62 9.79 -6.14
N HIS A 99 -6.95 9.76 -6.11
CA HIS A 99 -7.79 10.41 -7.11
C HIS A 99 -7.78 11.94 -6.98
N GLU A 100 -7.67 12.45 -5.75
CA GLU A 100 -7.70 13.88 -5.43
C GLU A 100 -6.31 14.53 -5.47
N ASP A 101 -5.27 13.80 -5.11
CA ASP A 101 -3.87 14.27 -5.12
C ASP A 101 -2.99 13.34 -5.99
N PHE A 102 -2.61 13.81 -7.18
CA PHE A 102 -1.79 13.03 -8.11
C PHE A 102 -0.36 12.78 -7.62
N HIS A 103 0.07 13.46 -6.57
CA HIS A 103 1.37 13.30 -5.94
C HIS A 103 1.36 12.27 -4.81
N GLU A 104 0.20 11.72 -4.48
CA GLU A 104 0.04 10.70 -3.45
C GLU A 104 -0.17 9.32 -4.04
N PHE A 105 0.64 8.38 -3.54
CA PHE A 105 0.65 6.98 -3.97
C PHE A 105 0.51 6.06 -2.77
N LEU A 106 -0.11 4.92 -3.05
CA LEU A 106 -0.25 3.83 -2.11
C LEU A 106 0.28 2.55 -2.76
N LEU A 107 1.25 1.95 -2.10
CA LEU A 107 1.74 0.61 -2.42
C LEU A 107 1.15 -0.36 -1.41
N ILE A 108 0.58 -1.45 -1.88
CA ILE A 108 0.06 -2.53 -1.05
C ILE A 108 0.70 -3.83 -1.51
N ASN A 109 1.31 -4.57 -0.58
CA ASN A 109 1.74 -5.94 -0.83
C ASN A 109 1.27 -6.84 0.30
N SER A 110 1.00 -8.10 -0.01
CA SER A 110 0.52 -9.10 0.93
C SER A 110 1.43 -10.32 0.98
N PHE A 111 1.48 -11.01 2.12
CA PHE A 111 2.46 -12.03 2.44
C PHE A 111 1.84 -13.18 3.23
N LYS A 112 2.33 -14.40 3.01
CA LYS A 112 1.96 -15.58 3.81
C LYS A 112 2.69 -15.64 5.15
N ARG A 113 3.81 -14.93 5.28
CA ARG A 113 4.67 -14.93 6.47
C ARG A 113 5.07 -13.50 6.79
N GLU A 114 5.04 -13.18 8.08
CA GLU A 114 5.49 -11.88 8.60
C GLU A 114 6.96 -11.58 8.23
N ASP A 115 7.85 -12.58 8.21
CA ASP A 115 9.24 -12.42 7.78
C ASP A 115 9.39 -11.88 6.34
N ASP A 116 8.49 -12.27 5.44
CA ASP A 116 8.49 -11.78 4.06
C ASP A 116 8.00 -10.32 3.99
N LEU A 117 7.02 -9.96 4.83
CA LEU A 117 6.58 -8.58 5.01
C LEU A 117 7.72 -7.68 5.49
N ASP A 118 8.47 -8.12 6.50
CA ASP A 118 9.59 -7.38 7.07
C ASP A 118 10.76 -7.22 6.10
N ARG A 119 11.01 -8.25 5.28
CA ARG A 119 11.97 -8.16 4.17
C ARG A 119 11.56 -7.10 3.15
N TRP A 120 10.31 -7.14 2.70
CA TRP A 120 9.80 -6.17 1.72
C TRP A 120 9.78 -4.74 2.28
N LYS A 121 9.42 -4.57 3.56
CA LYS A 121 9.50 -3.27 4.27
C LYS A 121 10.89 -2.66 4.19
N LYS A 122 11.94 -3.44 4.45
CA LYS A 122 13.34 -3.00 4.36
C LYS A 122 13.73 -2.68 2.91
N LEU A 123 13.32 -3.52 1.96
CA LEU A 123 13.56 -3.31 0.53
C LEU A 123 12.95 -1.99 0.04
N ILE A 124 11.67 -1.75 0.32
CA ILE A 124 10.97 -0.53 -0.12
C ILE A 124 11.54 0.70 0.57
N TYR A 125 11.84 0.64 1.86
CA TYR A 125 12.49 1.76 2.54
C TYR A 125 13.79 2.17 1.83
N ARG A 126 14.62 1.18 1.47
CA ARG A 126 15.86 1.40 0.72
C ARG A 126 15.59 1.98 -0.67
N VAL A 127 14.64 1.43 -1.43
CA VAL A 127 14.31 1.93 -2.78
C VAL A 127 13.84 3.39 -2.73
N LEU A 128 12.97 3.72 -1.76
CA LEU A 128 12.45 5.08 -1.59
C LEU A 128 13.53 6.07 -1.12
N LYS A 129 14.34 5.70 -0.11
CA LYS A 129 15.39 6.57 0.41
C LYS A 129 16.59 6.70 -0.55
N ASP A 130 17.08 5.61 -1.09
CA ASP A 130 18.31 5.65 -1.89
C ASP A 130 18.02 5.97 -3.36
N GLY A 131 16.84 5.61 -3.86
CA GLY A 131 16.46 5.79 -5.25
C GLY A 131 15.78 7.14 -5.55
N ILE A 132 14.99 7.67 -4.61
CA ILE A 132 14.17 8.87 -4.83
C ILE A 132 14.69 10.04 -3.99
N GLN A 133 14.76 9.88 -2.66
CA GLN A 133 15.19 10.95 -1.75
C GLN A 133 16.61 11.44 -2.05
N LYS A 134 17.56 10.53 -2.31
CA LYS A 134 18.96 10.91 -2.59
C LYS A 134 19.10 11.82 -3.81
N SER A 135 18.13 11.77 -4.71
CA SER A 135 18.11 12.50 -5.97
C SER A 135 17.27 13.79 -5.91
N SER A 136 16.78 14.19 -4.71
CA SER A 136 15.97 15.39 -4.52
C SER A 136 16.43 16.20 -3.32
N ALA A 137 16.31 17.52 -3.41
CA ALA A 137 16.67 18.44 -2.32
C ALA A 137 15.67 18.40 -1.15
N GLU A 138 14.41 18.02 -1.40
CA GLU A 138 13.37 17.98 -0.38
C GLU A 138 13.21 16.58 0.24
N PRO A 139 12.83 16.50 1.53
CA PRO A 139 12.48 15.23 2.15
C PRO A 139 11.31 14.52 1.45
N LEU A 140 11.47 13.24 1.15
CA LEU A 140 10.43 12.32 0.73
C LEU A 140 9.54 11.98 1.92
N GLY A 141 8.26 12.33 1.81
CA GLY A 141 7.23 11.97 2.77
C GLY A 141 6.72 10.57 2.51
N PHE A 142 7.06 9.60 3.36
CA PHE A 142 6.43 8.28 3.33
C PHE A 142 6.35 7.66 4.70
N PHE A 143 5.36 6.78 4.89
CA PHE A 143 5.24 5.95 6.08
C PHE A 143 4.60 4.61 5.73
N THR A 144 4.74 3.64 6.62
CA THR A 144 4.21 2.28 6.41
C THR A 144 3.26 1.90 7.53
N LYS A 145 2.22 1.14 7.21
CA LYS A 145 1.32 0.50 8.18
C LYS A 145 1.23 -0.99 7.87
N SER A 146 1.36 -1.81 8.91
CA SER A 146 1.33 -3.28 8.80
C SER A 146 0.03 -3.80 9.41
N TYR A 147 -0.60 -4.72 8.70
CA TYR A 147 -1.87 -5.30 9.09
C TYR A 147 -1.86 -6.81 8.91
N GLN A 148 -2.81 -7.47 9.57
CA GLN A 148 -3.16 -8.86 9.35
C GLN A 148 -4.61 -8.94 8.89
N LEU A 149 -4.94 -9.93 8.07
CA LEU A 149 -6.31 -10.27 7.72
C LEU A 149 -7.11 -10.51 9.01
N GLU A 150 -8.27 -9.86 9.10
CA GLU A 150 -9.20 -10.08 10.21
C GLU A 150 -10.09 -11.27 9.86
N GLU A 151 -10.13 -12.26 10.76
CA GLU A 151 -11.03 -13.41 10.61
C GLU A 151 -12.47 -12.95 10.88
N LEU A 152 -13.38 -13.32 9.98
CA LEU A 152 -14.80 -12.94 10.03
C LEU A 152 -15.62 -13.79 11.00
#